data_AF-A0A968YAT9-F1
#
_entry.id   AF-A0A968YAT9-F1
#
_cell.length_a   1.000
_cell.length_b   1.000
_cell.length_c   1.000
_cell.angle_alpha   90.00
_cell.angle_beta   90.00
_cell.angle_gamma   90.00
#
_symmetry.space_group_name_H-M   'P 1'
#
loop_
_entity.id
_entity.type
_entity.pdbx_description
1 polymer ?
#
loop_
_entity_poly.entity_id
_entity_poly.type
_entity_poly.pdbx_seq_one_letter_code
_entity_poly.pdbx_strand_id
1 'polypeptide(L)'
;MTIIQSRDLEARGLLNDQSSALEIQGKWFKPGPSFAKSSRQIAIEFCEEAVSQGRQYILIEFPSYLMAWQRIHLKTPAVALSEAEAHPPNPPLGHPGSPAHPDLSHPTVSLLQPTSTESVTPQQGEGVNLDEAFINQCKAELAFHIGPMAKWITEQTLQQSTQLTPKQLIEALAAHISDSKAALLFRQSFELQ
;
A
#
# COMPACT_ATOMS: atom_id res chain seq x y z
N MET A 1 -8.42 30.52 8.23
CA MET A 1 -7.75 29.44 8.99
C MET A 1 -8.72 28.90 10.03
N THR A 2 -8.79 27.58 10.25
CA THR A 2 -9.69 26.96 11.23
C THR A 2 -8.90 26.40 12.40
N ILE A 3 -9.28 26.73 13.63
CA ILE A 3 -8.70 26.19 14.87
C ILE A 3 -9.75 25.33 15.56
N ILE A 4 -9.38 24.11 15.94
CA ILE A 4 -10.29 23.12 16.55
C ILE A 4 -9.63 22.59 17.82
N GLN A 5 -10.40 22.40 18.89
CA GLN A 5 -9.86 21.77 20.11
C GLN A 5 -9.84 20.24 19.94
N SER A 6 -8.78 19.59 20.41
CA SER A 6 -8.66 18.12 20.34
C SER A 6 -9.89 17.44 20.95
N ARG A 7 -10.36 17.95 22.11
CA ARG A 7 -11.50 17.40 22.85
C ARG A 7 -12.79 17.35 22.04
N ASP A 8 -13.02 18.32 21.14
CA ASP A 8 -14.22 18.31 20.27
C ASP A 8 -14.13 17.19 19.24
N LEU A 9 -12.94 16.96 18.68
CA LEU A 9 -12.69 15.88 17.72
C LEU A 9 -12.71 14.50 18.39
N GLU A 10 -12.14 14.40 19.59
CA GLU A 10 -12.18 13.19 20.43
C GLU A 10 -13.62 12.84 20.82
N ALA A 11 -14.44 13.82 21.22
CA ALA A 11 -15.85 13.62 21.56
C ALA A 11 -16.68 13.13 20.36
N ARG A 12 -16.25 13.46 19.14
CA ARG A 12 -16.86 13.00 17.89
C ARG A 12 -16.28 11.69 17.38
N GLY A 13 -15.32 11.10 18.09
CA GLY A 13 -14.62 9.88 17.69
C GLY A 13 -13.76 10.06 16.43
N LEU A 14 -13.45 11.30 16.04
CA LEU A 14 -12.68 11.60 14.83
C LEU A 14 -11.18 11.55 15.08
N LEU A 15 -10.74 11.82 16.31
CA LEU A 15 -9.34 11.89 16.69
C LEU A 15 -9.06 10.90 17.81
N ASN A 16 -8.14 9.97 17.58
CA ASN A 16 -7.52 9.14 18.62
C ASN A 16 -5.99 9.31 18.59
N ASP A 17 -5.30 8.88 19.65
CA ASP A 17 -3.85 9.00 19.82
C ASP A 17 -3.02 8.28 18.71
N GLN A 18 -3.63 7.32 18.02
CA GLN A 18 -3.06 6.51 16.93
C GLN A 18 -3.51 6.98 15.52
N SER A 19 -4.21 8.11 15.40
CA SER A 19 -4.81 8.52 14.14
C SER A 19 -3.77 9.11 13.20
N SER A 20 -3.36 8.34 12.18
CA SER A 20 -2.42 8.81 11.14
C SER A 20 -3.08 9.73 10.10
N ALA A 21 -4.41 9.77 10.09
CA ALA A 21 -5.20 10.67 9.26
C ALA A 21 -6.53 10.98 9.95
N LEU A 22 -7.09 12.16 9.64
CA LEU A 22 -8.31 12.70 10.22
C LEU A 22 -9.24 13.14 9.10
N GLU A 23 -10.51 12.72 9.13
CA GLU A 23 -11.52 13.21 8.20
C GLU A 23 -12.40 14.27 8.88
N ILE A 24 -12.46 15.47 8.29
CA ILE A 24 -13.37 16.53 8.73
C ILE A 24 -14.18 16.99 7.52
N GLN A 25 -15.50 16.83 7.57
CA GLN A 25 -16.42 17.25 6.51
C GLN A 25 -16.05 16.63 5.13
N GLY A 26 -15.72 15.32 5.11
CA GLY A 26 -15.32 14.62 3.88
C GLY A 26 -13.96 15.05 3.32
N LYS A 27 -13.16 15.79 4.09
CA LYS A 27 -11.79 16.17 3.72
C LYS A 27 -10.81 15.46 4.63
N TRP A 28 -9.80 14.85 4.02
CA TRP A 28 -8.74 14.15 4.73
C TRP A 28 -7.61 15.10 5.10
N PHE A 29 -7.11 14.92 6.31
CA PHE A 29 -6.00 15.67 6.87
C PHE A 29 -4.97 14.70 7.44
N LYS A 30 -3.69 15.03 7.28
CA LYS A 30 -2.58 14.30 7.90
C LYS A 30 -1.93 15.15 8.99
N PRO A 31 -1.38 14.53 10.05
CA PRO A 31 -0.63 15.26 11.07
C PRO A 31 0.59 15.93 10.47
N GLY A 32 0.96 17.08 11.01
CA GLY A 32 2.09 17.89 10.57
C GLY A 32 2.87 18.44 11.77
N PRO A 33 3.52 19.61 11.64
CA PRO A 33 4.37 20.13 12.70
C PRO A 33 3.57 20.44 13.97
N SER A 34 4.16 20.11 15.11
CA SER A 34 3.67 20.45 16.43
C SER A 34 4.37 21.69 16.98
N PHE A 35 3.62 22.51 17.71
CA PHE A 35 4.07 23.75 18.30
C PHE A 35 3.78 23.74 19.80
N ALA A 36 4.70 24.30 20.60
CA ALA A 36 4.43 24.54 22.01
C ALA A 36 3.23 25.48 22.17
N LYS A 37 2.48 25.35 23.27
CA LYS A 37 1.31 26.20 23.55
C LYS A 37 1.65 27.69 23.61
N SER A 38 2.83 28.02 24.11
CA SER A 38 3.39 29.38 24.14
C SER A 38 3.70 29.95 22.75
N SER A 39 3.85 29.09 21.73
CA SER A 39 4.16 29.45 20.35
C SER A 39 2.93 29.51 19.45
N ARG A 40 1.74 29.79 20.02
CA ARG A 40 0.47 29.84 19.28
C ARG A 40 0.51 30.79 18.09
N GLN A 41 1.14 31.96 18.23
CA GLN A 41 1.24 32.94 17.15
C GLN A 41 2.05 32.40 15.96
N ILE A 42 3.20 31.77 16.25
CA ILE A 42 4.06 31.13 15.25
C ILE A 42 3.29 30.03 14.50
N ALA A 43 2.48 29.24 15.21
CA ALA A 43 1.66 28.20 14.60
C ALA A 43 0.59 28.77 13.64
N ILE A 44 0.03 29.95 13.97
CA ILE A 44 -0.91 30.67 13.10
C ILE A 44 -0.20 31.19 11.86
N GLU A 45 0.92 31.90 12.04
CA GLU A 45 1.72 32.43 10.93
C GLU A 45 2.15 31.32 9.97
N PHE A 46 2.60 30.17 10.50
CA PHE A 46 2.93 28.99 9.71
C PHE A 46 1.76 28.53 8.82
N CYS A 47 0.54 28.48 9.37
CA CYS A 47 -0.63 28.05 8.62
C CYS A 47 -1.05 29.09 7.57
N GLU A 48 -0.95 30.38 7.87
CA GLU A 48 -1.28 31.47 6.94
C GLU A 48 -0.29 31.53 5.77
N GLU A 49 0.99 31.36 6.03
CA GLU A 49 2.02 31.25 4.99
C GLU A 49 1.76 30.04 4.10
N ALA A 50 1.43 28.89 4.69
CA ALA A 50 1.12 27.69 3.93
C ALA A 50 -0.13 27.85 3.04
N VAL A 51 -1.15 28.58 3.50
CA VAL A 51 -2.32 28.96 2.68
C VAL A 51 -1.93 29.83 1.50
N SER A 52 -0.99 30.74 1.69
CA SER A 52 -0.44 31.57 0.60
C SER A 52 0.29 30.73 -0.46
N GLN A 53 0.81 29.56 -0.08
CA GLN A 53 1.39 28.56 -0.99
C GLN A 53 0.35 27.58 -1.56
N GLY A 54 -0.95 27.83 -1.38
CA GLY A 54 -2.03 26.98 -1.86
C GLY A 54 -2.25 25.70 -1.04
N ARG A 55 -1.62 25.58 0.14
CA ARG A 55 -1.81 24.43 1.04
C ARG A 55 -2.89 24.76 2.06
N GLN A 56 -3.77 23.81 2.36
CA GLN A 56 -4.78 24.01 3.40
C GLN A 56 -4.37 23.31 4.68
N TYR A 57 -4.38 24.06 5.79
CA TYR A 57 -4.11 23.55 7.12
C TYR A 57 -5.28 23.85 8.06
N ILE A 58 -5.46 22.96 9.04
CA ILE A 58 -6.24 23.20 10.24
C ILE A 58 -5.29 23.11 11.44
N LEU A 59 -5.55 23.90 12.48
CA LEU A 59 -4.76 23.84 13.70
C LEU A 59 -5.58 23.15 14.77
N ILE A 60 -5.04 22.06 15.32
CA ILE A 60 -5.67 21.32 16.41
C ILE A 60 -4.96 21.68 17.71
N GLU A 61 -5.72 22.19 18.68
CA GLU A 61 -5.21 22.57 19.99
C GLU A 61 -5.40 21.40 20.97
N PHE A 62 -4.28 20.81 21.40
CA PHE A 62 -4.22 19.80 22.44
C PHE A 62 -3.96 20.47 23.80
N PRO A 63 -4.17 19.75 24.93
CA PRO A 63 -3.97 20.33 26.26
C PRO A 63 -2.58 20.94 26.46
N SER A 64 -1.54 20.31 25.91
CA SER A 64 -0.13 20.65 26.10
C SER A 64 0.56 21.28 24.87
N TYR A 65 -0.01 21.19 23.68
CA TYR A 65 0.61 21.67 22.43
C TYR A 65 -0.44 21.97 21.36
N LEU A 66 -0.02 22.56 20.24
CA LEU A 66 -0.83 22.70 19.03
C LEU A 66 -0.22 21.87 17.90
N MET A 67 -1.02 21.38 16.97
CA MET A 67 -0.52 20.65 15.81
C MET A 67 -1.21 21.15 14.55
N ALA A 68 -0.42 21.45 13.52
CA ALA A 68 -0.94 21.83 12.21
C ALA A 68 -1.19 20.57 11.39
N TRP A 69 -2.43 20.34 10.99
CA TRP A 69 -2.85 19.21 10.18
C TRP A 69 -3.06 19.66 8.73
N GLN A 70 -2.36 19.03 7.81
CA GLN A 70 -2.38 19.40 6.39
C GLN A 70 -3.49 18.64 5.66
N ARG A 71 -4.32 19.35 4.89
CA ARG A 71 -5.28 18.73 3.99
C ARG A 71 -4.55 17.94 2.91
N ILE A 72 -4.94 16.69 2.73
CA ILE A 72 -4.48 15.84 1.64
C ILE A 72 -5.62 15.58 0.67
N HIS A 73 -5.28 15.53 -0.60
CA HIS A 73 -6.17 15.05 -1.64
C HIS A 73 -5.72 13.62 -1.91
N LEU A 74 -6.49 12.65 -1.42
CA LEU A 74 -6.36 11.28 -1.88
C LEU A 74 -6.65 11.33 -3.37
N LYS A 75 -5.59 11.21 -4.18
CA LYS A 75 -5.74 11.13 -5.63
C LYS A 75 -6.42 9.79 -5.87
N THR A 76 -7.73 9.83 -6.11
CA THR A 76 -8.49 8.69 -6.59
C THR A 76 -7.66 8.04 -7.68
N PRO A 77 -7.28 6.75 -7.59
CA PRO A 77 -6.67 6.09 -8.72
C PRO A 77 -7.69 6.18 -9.84
N ALA A 78 -7.37 7.00 -10.84
CA ALA A 78 -8.16 7.12 -12.03
C ALA A 78 -8.29 5.70 -12.58
N VAL A 79 -9.51 5.18 -12.58
CA VAL A 79 -9.90 4.08 -13.45
C VAL A 79 -9.41 4.46 -14.83
N ALA A 80 -8.31 3.85 -15.25
CA ALA A 80 -7.79 3.92 -16.60
C ALA A 80 -8.73 3.10 -17.50
N LEU A 81 -9.92 3.65 -17.75
CA LEU A 81 -10.71 3.34 -18.93
C LEU A 81 -10.93 4.66 -19.65
N SER A 82 -10.12 4.91 -20.67
CA SER A 82 -10.52 5.53 -21.94
C SER A 82 -9.28 6.07 -22.65
N GLU A 83 -8.53 5.20 -23.33
CA GLU A 83 -7.94 5.52 -24.64
C GLU A 83 -7.37 4.25 -25.27
N ALA A 84 -8.20 3.59 -26.06
CA ALA A 84 -7.77 2.66 -27.10
C ALA A 84 -8.76 2.78 -28.26
N GLU A 85 -8.52 3.81 -29.07
CA GLU A 85 -8.45 3.71 -30.53
C GLU A 85 -9.50 2.82 -31.24
N ALA A 86 -10.64 3.41 -31.56
CA ALA A 86 -11.59 2.84 -32.51
C ALA A 86 -11.07 3.02 -33.95
N HIS A 87 -10.24 2.09 -34.41
CA HIS A 87 -9.97 1.89 -35.85
C HIS A 87 -11.20 1.28 -36.56
N PRO A 88 -11.47 1.63 -37.83
CA PRO A 88 -12.61 1.11 -38.57
C PRO A 88 -12.42 -0.37 -38.99
N PRO A 89 -13.51 -1.13 -39.17
CA PRO A 89 -13.46 -2.54 -39.53
C PRO A 89 -13.27 -2.73 -41.03
N ASN A 90 -12.24 -3.49 -41.43
CA ASN A 90 -12.19 -4.13 -42.76
C ASN A 90 -12.32 -5.66 -42.57
N PRO A 91 -13.29 -6.32 -43.23
CA PRO A 91 -13.29 -7.76 -43.46
C PRO A 91 -12.87 -8.05 -44.94
N PRO A 92 -12.97 -9.30 -45.45
CA PRO A 92 -12.48 -10.59 -44.97
C PRO A 92 -11.67 -11.33 -46.07
N LEU A 93 -10.94 -12.40 -45.72
CA LEU A 93 -10.49 -13.50 -46.62
C LEU A 93 -9.94 -14.57 -45.66
N GLY A 94 -10.62 -15.68 -45.37
CA GLY A 94 -11.09 -16.67 -46.32
C GLY A 94 -10.04 -17.79 -46.38
N HIS A 95 -10.31 -18.94 -45.74
CA HIS A 95 -10.42 -20.26 -46.39
C HIS A 95 -10.37 -21.42 -45.39
N PRO A 96 -10.94 -22.59 -45.77
CA PRO A 96 -11.43 -23.64 -44.89
C PRO A 96 -10.50 -24.87 -44.86
N GLY A 97 -10.67 -25.75 -43.87
CA GLY A 97 -9.95 -27.03 -43.85
C GLY A 97 -10.14 -27.85 -42.58
N SER A 98 -11.25 -28.58 -42.52
CA SER A 98 -11.40 -29.85 -41.76
C SER A 98 -10.40 -30.94 -42.26
N PRO A 99 -10.37 -32.19 -41.75
CA PRO A 99 -10.91 -32.79 -40.52
C PRO A 99 -9.94 -33.77 -39.79
N ALA A 100 -10.36 -34.24 -38.61
CA ALA A 100 -10.24 -35.60 -38.04
C ALA A 100 -8.94 -36.44 -38.15
N HIS A 101 -8.51 -37.05 -37.04
CA HIS A 101 -8.64 -38.50 -36.75
C HIS A 101 -7.89 -38.90 -35.45
N PRO A 102 -8.17 -40.10 -34.88
CA PRO A 102 -8.04 -40.45 -33.45
C PRO A 102 -6.86 -41.38 -33.13
N ASP A 103 -6.81 -41.84 -31.88
CA ASP A 103 -6.58 -43.23 -31.45
C ASP A 103 -5.44 -43.48 -30.43
N LEU A 104 -5.89 -43.94 -29.27
CA LEU A 104 -5.36 -44.98 -28.37
C LEU A 104 -3.84 -45.25 -28.28
N SER A 105 -3.40 -45.35 -27.01
CA SER A 105 -2.64 -46.46 -26.39
C SER A 105 -1.37 -46.00 -25.68
N HIS A 106 -1.35 -46.11 -24.35
CA HIS A 106 -0.39 -46.95 -23.64
C HIS A 106 -0.83 -47.14 -22.17
N PRO A 107 -1.05 -48.38 -21.71
CA PRO A 107 -0.98 -48.75 -20.30
C PRO A 107 0.46 -49.18 -19.96
N THR A 108 0.99 -48.80 -18.81
CA THR A 108 1.97 -49.63 -18.06
C THR A 108 2.04 -49.14 -16.62
N VAL A 109 1.67 -50.07 -15.75
CA VAL A 109 1.74 -50.03 -14.28
C VAL A 109 3.21 -49.97 -13.84
N SER A 110 3.53 -49.09 -12.90
CA SER A 110 4.65 -49.32 -11.98
C SER A 110 4.23 -48.95 -10.56
N LEU A 111 4.22 -49.99 -9.74
CA LEU A 111 3.85 -50.06 -8.34
C LEU A 111 4.90 -49.35 -7.48
N LEU A 112 4.46 -48.49 -6.55
CA LEU A 112 4.99 -48.23 -5.18
C LEU A 112 4.66 -46.78 -4.74
N GLN A 113 3.54 -46.56 -4.04
CA GLN A 113 3.54 -45.85 -2.75
C GLN A 113 2.14 -45.78 -2.12
N PRO A 114 2.00 -46.07 -0.81
CA PRO A 114 0.84 -45.65 -0.04
C PRO A 114 0.83 -44.13 0.11
N THR A 115 -0.33 -43.58 -0.22
CA THR A 115 -0.85 -42.23 0.00
C THR A 115 -0.39 -41.56 1.29
N SER A 116 0.29 -40.42 1.16
CA SER A 116 0.06 -39.17 1.89
C SER A 116 1.14 -38.15 1.51
N THR A 117 0.99 -37.49 0.37
CA THR A 117 1.61 -36.18 0.15
C THR A 117 0.71 -35.42 -0.81
N GLU A 118 -0.02 -34.49 -0.21
CA GLU A 118 -0.86 -33.53 -0.89
C GLU A 118 -0.02 -32.75 -1.92
N SER A 119 -0.39 -32.93 -3.18
CA SER A 119 -0.32 -31.98 -4.28
C SER A 119 0.97 -31.16 -4.43
N VAL A 120 1.85 -31.73 -5.24
CA VAL A 120 2.83 -31.04 -6.09
C VAL A 120 2.15 -29.94 -6.90
N THR A 121 2.71 -28.72 -6.87
CA THR A 121 2.92 -27.96 -8.12
C THR A 121 4.25 -27.20 -8.00
N PRO A 122 5.26 -27.59 -8.79
CA PRO A 122 6.48 -26.81 -8.97
C PRO A 122 6.22 -25.77 -10.07
N GLN A 123 5.93 -24.54 -9.69
CA GLN A 123 6.02 -23.41 -10.62
C GLN A 123 7.39 -22.75 -10.48
N GLN A 124 8.26 -23.39 -11.25
CA GLN A 124 9.54 -22.93 -11.76
C GLN A 124 9.39 -21.53 -12.38
N GLY A 125 10.21 -20.59 -11.90
CA GLY A 125 10.90 -19.63 -12.74
C GLY A 125 10.08 -18.51 -13.38
N GLU A 126 9.65 -17.56 -12.57
CA GLU A 126 9.73 -16.16 -12.98
C GLU A 126 10.58 -15.45 -11.93
N GLY A 127 11.87 -15.29 -12.24
CA GLY A 127 12.72 -14.30 -11.57
C GLY A 127 12.21 -12.92 -11.95
N VAL A 128 11.04 -12.55 -11.42
CA VAL A 128 10.52 -11.19 -11.49
C VAL A 128 11.47 -10.39 -10.66
N ASN A 129 12.36 -9.66 -11.35
CA ASN A 129 13.17 -8.62 -10.76
C ASN A 129 12.20 -7.76 -9.93
N LEU A 130 12.34 -7.80 -8.60
CA LEU A 130 11.46 -7.06 -7.69
C LEU A 130 11.44 -5.61 -8.17
N ASP A 131 10.28 -5.17 -8.63
CA ASP A 131 10.13 -3.84 -9.19
C ASP A 131 10.50 -2.81 -8.12
N GLU A 132 11.31 -1.81 -8.48
CA GLU A 132 11.73 -0.79 -7.53
C GLU A 132 10.54 -0.04 -6.93
N ALA A 133 9.42 0.10 -7.66
CA ALA A 133 8.19 0.68 -7.11
C ALA A 133 7.58 -0.22 -6.04
N PHE A 134 7.59 -1.54 -6.22
CA PHE A 134 7.14 -2.50 -5.20
C PHE A 134 8.02 -2.43 -3.95
N ILE A 135 9.35 -2.39 -4.11
CA ILE A 135 10.28 -2.22 -2.99
C ILE A 135 10.02 -0.90 -2.26
N ASN A 136 9.79 0.19 -2.98
CA ASN A 136 9.46 1.49 -2.37
C ASN A 136 8.11 1.47 -1.66
N GLN A 137 7.12 0.74 -2.19
CA GLN A 137 5.84 0.54 -1.53
C GLN A 137 6.00 -0.26 -0.24
N CYS A 138 6.78 -1.35 -0.26
CA CYS A 138 7.12 -2.10 0.96
C CYS A 138 7.83 -1.22 1.98
N LYS A 139 8.79 -0.37 1.56
CA LYS A 139 9.46 0.58 2.45
C LYS A 139 8.49 1.58 3.07
N ALA A 140 7.55 2.11 2.28
CA ALA A 140 6.57 3.09 2.75
C ALA A 140 5.58 2.49 3.73
N GLU A 141 5.01 1.32 3.41
CA GLU A 141 4.09 0.61 4.31
C GLU A 141 4.80 0.12 5.57
N LEU A 142 6.02 -0.39 5.44
CA LEU A 142 6.81 -0.80 6.60
C LEU A 142 7.13 0.43 7.47
N ALA A 143 7.42 1.60 6.88
CA ALA A 143 7.68 2.83 7.61
C ALA A 143 6.46 3.33 8.39
N PHE A 144 5.25 3.00 7.94
CA PHE A 144 4.03 3.29 8.68
C PHE A 144 3.97 2.52 10.01
N HIS A 145 4.49 1.28 10.04
CA HIS A 145 4.41 0.40 11.21
C HIS A 145 5.63 0.46 12.14
N ILE A 146 6.84 0.58 11.60
CA ILE A 146 8.09 0.56 12.40
C ILE A 146 8.93 1.83 12.26
N GLY A 147 8.41 2.83 11.53
CA GLY A 147 9.03 4.14 11.42
C GLY A 147 10.26 4.18 10.50
N PRO A 148 11.18 5.14 10.69
CA PRO A 148 12.27 5.42 9.75
C PRO A 148 13.27 4.27 9.57
N MET A 149 13.22 3.26 10.46
CA MET A 149 14.05 2.07 10.38
C MET A 149 13.64 1.11 9.24
N ALA A 150 12.42 1.27 8.70
CA ALA A 150 11.90 0.47 7.59
C ALA A 150 12.78 0.48 6.34
N LYS A 151 13.39 1.63 6.03
CA LYS A 151 14.32 1.74 4.91
C LYS A 151 15.48 0.76 5.09
N TRP A 152 16.12 0.81 6.25
CA TRP A 152 17.28 -0.02 6.57
C TRP A 152 16.90 -1.50 6.61
N ILE A 153 15.78 -1.86 7.24
CA ILE A 153 15.32 -3.26 7.31
C ILE A 153 15.04 -3.80 5.91
N THR A 154 14.36 -3.03 5.05
CA THR A 154 14.10 -3.47 3.67
C THR A 154 15.38 -3.67 2.86
N GLU A 155 16.33 -2.74 3.00
CA GLU A 155 17.64 -2.84 2.34
C GLU A 155 18.47 -4.02 2.87
N GLN A 156 18.37 -4.35 4.17
CA GLN A 156 19.00 -5.52 4.75
C GLN A 156 18.37 -6.82 4.24
N THR A 157 17.04 -6.93 4.24
CA THR A 157 16.32 -8.11 3.75
C THR A 157 16.62 -8.39 2.28
N LEU A 158 16.70 -7.36 1.44
CA LEU A 158 17.07 -7.49 0.02
C LEU A 158 18.54 -7.90 -0.17
N GLN A 159 19.45 -7.42 0.68
CA GLN A 159 20.86 -7.82 0.65
C GLN A 159 21.09 -9.26 1.11
N GLN A 160 20.29 -9.73 2.07
CA GLN A 160 20.40 -11.09 2.59
C GLN A 160 19.82 -12.14 1.63
N SER A 161 19.03 -11.76 0.63
CA SER A 161 18.42 -12.70 -0.31
C SER A 161 18.21 -12.07 -1.68
N THR A 162 19.09 -12.40 -2.63
CA THR A 162 19.10 -11.86 -4.00
C THR A 162 17.93 -12.36 -4.87
N GLN A 163 17.15 -13.35 -4.42
CA GLN A 163 16.05 -13.97 -5.17
C GLN A 163 14.77 -14.10 -4.34
N LEU A 164 14.34 -13.02 -3.69
CA LEU A 164 13.06 -13.00 -3.00
C LEU A 164 11.92 -12.77 -3.99
N THR A 165 10.87 -13.58 -3.89
CA THR A 165 9.59 -13.26 -4.52
C THR A 165 8.88 -12.16 -3.72
N PRO A 166 7.95 -11.39 -4.32
CA PRO A 166 7.19 -10.35 -3.64
C PRO A 166 6.57 -10.81 -2.32
N LYS A 167 5.98 -12.01 -2.33
CA LYS A 167 5.38 -12.64 -1.14
C LYS A 167 6.41 -12.98 -0.06
N GLN A 168 7.57 -13.50 -0.45
CA GLN A 168 8.66 -13.81 0.49
C GLN A 168 9.25 -12.53 1.10
N LEU A 169 9.36 -11.45 0.33
CA LEU A 169 9.78 -10.15 0.84
C LEU A 169 8.79 -9.64 1.89
N ILE A 170 7.48 -9.65 1.60
CA ILE A 170 6.44 -9.22 2.56
C ILE A 170 6.52 -10.06 3.84
N GLU A 171 6.68 -11.37 3.73
CA GLU A 171 6.73 -12.25 4.91
C GLU A 171 7.97 -11.99 5.77
N ALA A 172 9.13 -11.80 5.14
CA ALA A 172 10.37 -11.46 5.82
C ALA A 172 10.29 -10.09 6.50
N LEU A 173 9.75 -9.06 5.83
CA LEU A 173 9.57 -7.73 6.41
C LEU A 173 8.56 -7.73 7.55
N ALA A 174 7.46 -8.49 7.43
CA ALA A 174 6.47 -8.63 8.49
C ALA A 174 7.06 -9.26 9.77
N ALA A 175 8.04 -10.15 9.65
CA ALA A 175 8.73 -10.74 10.79
C ALA A 175 9.58 -9.74 11.58
N HIS A 176 9.96 -8.61 10.98
CA HIS A 176 10.67 -7.52 11.66
C HIS A 176 9.74 -6.56 12.41
N ILE A 177 8.42 -6.69 12.26
CA ILE A 177 7.44 -5.87 12.96
C ILE A 177 7.14 -6.52 14.31
N SER A 178 7.58 -5.88 15.41
CA SER A 178 7.41 -6.42 16.77
C SER A 178 5.94 -6.54 17.21
N ASP A 179 5.06 -5.72 16.65
CA ASP A 179 3.62 -5.76 16.92
C ASP A 179 2.91 -6.73 15.96
N SER A 180 2.37 -7.82 16.50
CA SER A 180 1.75 -8.88 15.70
C SER A 180 0.50 -8.41 14.93
N LYS A 181 -0.19 -7.36 15.42
CA LYS A 181 -1.36 -6.79 14.74
C LYS A 181 -0.92 -5.92 13.57
N ALA A 182 0.12 -5.11 13.74
CA ALA A 182 0.74 -4.33 12.68
C ALA A 182 1.37 -5.21 11.60
N ALA A 183 1.98 -6.33 11.96
CA ALA A 183 2.50 -7.31 11.01
C ALA A 183 1.40 -7.91 10.12
N LEU A 184 0.22 -8.17 10.70
CA LEU A 184 -0.93 -8.70 9.97
C LEU A 184 -1.56 -7.64 9.06
N LEU A 185 -1.65 -6.38 9.52
CA LEU A 185 -2.11 -5.26 8.69
C LEU A 185 -1.17 -5.04 7.49
N PHE A 186 0.14 -5.06 7.72
CA PHE A 186 1.15 -4.95 6.67
C PHE A 186 0.99 -6.03 5.60
N ARG A 187 0.74 -7.29 5.97
CA ARG A 187 0.51 -8.39 5.01
C ARG A 187 -0.76 -8.15 4.19
N GLN A 188 -1.85 -7.75 4.85
CA GLN A 188 -3.12 -7.47 4.19
C GLN A 188 -3.04 -6.31 3.18
N SER A 189 -2.19 -5.31 3.40
CA SER A 189 -1.97 -4.22 2.44
C SER A 189 -1.55 -4.71 1.05
N PHE A 190 -0.99 -5.93 0.96
CA PHE A 190 -0.52 -6.52 -0.30
C PHE A 190 -1.30 -7.75 -0.76
N GLU A 191 -2.20 -8.32 0.05
CA GLU A 191 -3.09 -9.43 -0.36
C GLU A 191 -4.36 -8.97 -1.10
N LEU A 192 -4.67 -7.67 -1.06
CA LEU A 192 -5.89 -7.07 -1.63
C LEU A 192 -5.66 -6.32 -2.97
N GLN A 193 -4.46 -6.44 -3.56
CA GLN A 193 -4.10 -5.84 -4.87
C GLN A 193 -3.85 -6.92 -5.93
#